data_AF-A0A077ZJ49-F1
#
_entry.id   AF-A0A077ZJ49-F1
#
_cell.length_a   1.000
_cell.length_b   1.000
_cell.length_c   1.000
_cell.angle_alpha   90.00
_cell.angle_beta   90.00
_cell.angle_gamma   90.00
#
_symmetry.space_group_name_H-M   'P 1'
#
loop_
_entity.id
_entity.type
_entity.pdbx_description
1 polymer ?
#
loop_
_entity_poly.entity_id
_entity_poly.type
_entity_poly.pdbx_seq_one_letter_code
_entity_poly.pdbx_strand_id
1 'polypeptide(L)'
;MNKYFQADDPNLRQNLLSPFMSKLLFFKRNFARGELSQFQGLAQVGNEGGISEADVELYCEHLQALHKDFTRRFQDILSMIVPDWGINPLTNSDDEEISLQEELLELQSNVELKARLSQGNQQFWLQKEVLVLHLAYGAW
;
A
#
# COMPACT_ATOMS: atom_id res chain seq x y z
N MET A 1 -2.49 -14.45 -12.29
CA MET A 1 -3.09 -13.27 -11.64
C MET A 1 -2.53 -13.18 -10.23
N ASN A 2 -1.87 -12.08 -9.85
CA ASN A 2 -1.16 -11.98 -8.57
C ASN A 2 -2.16 -11.83 -7.42
N LYS A 3 -2.10 -12.70 -6.39
CA LYS A 3 -3.14 -12.82 -5.34
C LYS A 3 -3.36 -11.52 -4.54
N TYR A 4 -2.36 -10.64 -4.50
CA TYR A 4 -2.43 -9.38 -3.77
C TYR A 4 -3.39 -8.34 -4.37
N PHE A 5 -3.75 -8.45 -5.65
CA PHE A 5 -4.72 -7.54 -6.28
C PHE A 5 -6.19 -7.96 -6.13
N GLN A 6 -6.45 -9.16 -5.59
CA GLN A 6 -7.81 -9.64 -5.33
C GLN A 6 -8.33 -9.27 -3.94
N ALA A 7 -7.52 -8.65 -3.09
CA ALA A 7 -8.04 -8.11 -1.85
C ALA A 7 -8.71 -6.77 -2.13
N ASP A 8 -10.02 -6.68 -1.90
CA ASP A 8 -10.81 -5.44 -1.97
C ASP A 8 -10.41 -4.41 -0.89
N ASP A 9 -9.25 -4.59 -0.25
CA ASP A 9 -8.74 -3.74 0.81
C ASP A 9 -8.01 -2.52 0.19
N PRO A 10 -8.63 -1.33 0.24
CA PRO A 10 -7.96 -0.09 -0.17
C PRO A 10 -6.57 0.09 0.47
N ASN A 11 -6.39 -0.30 1.74
CA ASN A 11 -5.14 -0.11 2.47
C ASN A 11 -4.03 -1.01 1.92
N LEU A 12 -4.37 -2.24 1.54
CA LEU A 12 -3.41 -3.16 0.91
C LEU A 12 -2.92 -2.60 -0.44
N ARG A 13 -3.83 -1.99 -1.20
CA ARG A 13 -3.49 -1.37 -2.49
C ARG A 13 -2.57 -0.16 -2.29
N GLN A 14 -2.87 0.74 -1.34
CA GLN A 14 -2.00 1.88 -1.03
C GLN A 14 -0.61 1.42 -0.53
N ASN A 15 -0.58 0.44 0.38
CA ASN A 15 0.65 -0.10 0.97
C ASN A 15 1.53 -0.88 -0.03
N LEU A 16 0.95 -1.40 -1.13
CA LEU A 16 1.74 -2.03 -2.19
C LEU A 16 2.19 -1.02 -3.26
N LEU A 17 1.29 -0.09 -3.62
CA LEU A 17 1.55 0.88 -4.69
C LEU A 17 2.59 1.91 -4.29
N SER A 18 2.54 2.46 -3.06
CA SER A 18 3.48 3.49 -2.62
C SER A 18 4.95 3.01 -2.61
N PRO A 19 5.29 1.82 -2.06
CA PRO A 19 6.64 1.29 -2.16
C PRO A 19 7.06 0.96 -3.59
N PHE A 20 6.16 0.43 -4.42
CA PHE A 20 6.44 0.18 -5.83
C PHE A 20 6.80 1.47 -6.57
N MET A 21 6.02 2.52 -6.36
CA MET A 21 6.26 3.86 -6.93
C MET A 21 7.60 4.46 -6.48
N SER A 22 7.89 4.35 -5.18
CA SER A 22 9.18 4.75 -4.61
C SER A 22 10.34 3.98 -5.25
N LYS A 23 10.13 2.69 -5.56
CA LYS A 23 11.11 1.84 -6.23
C LYS A 23 11.41 2.29 -7.65
N LEU A 24 10.44 2.79 -8.41
CA LEU A 24 10.67 3.34 -9.76
C LEU A 24 11.62 4.55 -9.72
N LEU A 25 11.42 5.46 -8.77
CA LEU A 25 12.31 6.62 -8.60
C LEU A 25 13.70 6.20 -8.11
N PHE A 26 13.76 5.20 -7.23
CA PHE A 26 15.02 4.62 -6.78
C PHE A 26 15.81 4.01 -7.94
N PHE A 27 15.15 3.18 -8.76
CA PHE A 27 15.71 2.61 -9.98
C PHE A 27 16.23 3.67 -10.93
N LYS A 28 15.48 4.76 -11.16
CA LYS A 28 15.91 5.87 -12.01
C LYS A 28 17.21 6.50 -11.50
N ARG A 29 17.28 6.80 -10.20
CA ARG A 29 18.48 7.40 -9.59
C ARG A 29 19.70 6.48 -9.70
N ASN A 30 19.52 5.18 -9.46
CA ASN A 30 20.61 4.22 -9.52
C ASN A 30 21.07 4.00 -10.97
N PHE A 31 20.14 3.94 -11.92
CA PHE A 31 20.48 3.84 -13.33
C PHE A 31 21.30 5.04 -13.81
N ALA A 32 20.90 6.25 -13.44
CA ALA A 32 21.63 7.48 -13.75
C ALA A 32 23.05 7.53 -13.15
N ARG A 33 23.33 6.73 -12.11
CA ARG A 33 24.66 6.59 -11.49
C ARG A 33 25.47 5.42 -12.04
N GLY A 34 24.91 4.63 -12.96
CA GLY A 34 25.51 3.36 -13.42
C GLY A 34 25.43 2.23 -12.40
N GLU A 35 24.60 2.34 -11.36
CA GLU A 35 24.41 1.31 -10.34
C GLU A 35 23.38 0.26 -10.81
N LEU A 36 23.87 -0.76 -11.53
CA LEU A 36 23.03 -1.74 -12.24
C LEU A 36 22.81 -3.07 -11.51
N SER A 37 23.30 -3.23 -10.28
CA SER A 37 23.22 -4.49 -9.51
C SER A 37 21.81 -5.06 -9.35
N GLN A 38 20.81 -4.19 -9.46
CA GLN A 38 19.38 -4.51 -9.37
C GLN A 38 18.82 -5.15 -10.65
N PHE A 39 19.53 -4.97 -11.76
CA PHE A 39 19.14 -5.38 -13.11
C PHE A 39 20.16 -6.39 -13.62
N GLN A 40 20.02 -7.66 -13.22
CA GLN A 40 21.00 -8.70 -13.56
C GLN A 40 21.36 -8.76 -15.05
N GLY A 41 20.36 -8.56 -15.94
CA GLY A 41 20.60 -8.49 -17.38
C GLY A 41 21.43 -7.28 -17.82
N LEU A 42 21.18 -6.10 -17.23
CA LEU A 42 21.91 -4.87 -17.58
C LEU A 42 23.29 -4.81 -16.93
N ALA A 43 23.47 -5.45 -15.76
CA ALA A 43 24.77 -5.61 -15.13
C ALA A 43 25.74 -6.41 -16.02
N GLN A 44 25.25 -7.41 -16.77
CA GLN A 44 26.06 -8.16 -17.75
C GLN A 44 26.47 -7.27 -18.92
N VAL A 45 25.52 -6.54 -19.52
CA VAL A 45 25.79 -5.62 -20.63
C VAL A 45 26.78 -4.52 -20.22
N GLY A 46 26.63 -3.98 -19.01
CA GLY A 46 27.55 -2.97 -18.47
C GLY A 46 29.00 -3.47 -18.36
N ASN A 47 29.21 -4.77 -18.13
CA ASN A 47 30.55 -5.38 -18.06
C ASN A 47 31.17 -5.64 -19.44
N GLU A 48 30.36 -5.79 -20.49
CA GLU A 48 30.81 -6.21 -21.83
C GLU A 48 31.09 -5.04 -22.79
N GLY A 49 30.64 -3.82 -22.45
CA GLY A 49 30.91 -2.63 -23.26
C GLY A 49 30.40 -1.31 -22.67
N GLY A 50 29.89 -1.33 -21.43
CA GLY A 50 29.17 -0.20 -20.85
C GLY A 50 27.79 0.02 -21.49
N ILE A 51 26.99 0.87 -20.87
CA ILE A 51 25.72 1.37 -21.43
C ILE A 51 25.99 2.78 -21.95
N SER A 52 25.54 3.10 -23.17
CA SER A 52 25.75 4.44 -23.73
C SER A 52 24.99 5.50 -22.91
N GLU A 53 25.49 6.73 -22.87
CA GLU A 53 24.83 7.83 -22.16
C GLU A 53 23.40 8.08 -22.70
N ALA A 54 23.20 7.91 -24.01
CA ALA A 54 21.89 8.01 -24.64
C ALA A 54 20.91 6.92 -24.16
N ASP A 55 21.39 5.68 -23.98
CA ASP A 55 20.58 4.58 -23.43
C ASP A 55 20.26 4.82 -21.95
N VAL A 56 21.20 5.40 -21.20
CA VAL A 56 21.00 5.83 -19.80
C VAL A 56 19.86 6.83 -19.70
N GLU A 57 19.91 7.87 -20.54
CA GLU A 57 18.89 8.91 -20.59
C GLU A 57 17.52 8.33 -20.97
N LEU A 58 17.45 7.52 -22.04
CA LEU A 58 16.21 6.90 -22.51
C LEU A 58 15.53 6.05 -21.42
N TYR A 59 16.30 5.24 -20.69
CA TYR A 59 15.76 4.42 -19.61
C TYR A 59 15.29 5.27 -18.43
N CYS A 60 16.03 6.33 -18.08
CA CYS A 60 15.63 7.26 -17.03
C CYS A 60 14.33 8.01 -17.38
N GLU A 61 14.15 8.38 -18.64
CA GLU A 61 12.91 8.96 -19.16
C GLU A 61 11.76 7.94 -19.09
N HIS A 62 12.01 6.70 -19.48
CA HIS A 62 11.01 5.63 -19.39
C HIS A 62 10.51 5.41 -17.96
N LEU A 63 11.43 5.29 -16.99
CA LEU A 63 11.06 5.14 -15.57
C LEU A 63 10.29 6.37 -15.06
N GLN A 64 10.66 7.57 -15.51
CA GLN A 64 9.96 8.79 -15.15
C GLN A 64 8.54 8.83 -15.74
N ALA A 65 8.36 8.40 -16.98
CA ALA A 65 7.07 8.31 -17.64
C ALA A 65 6.18 7.26 -16.96
N LEU A 66 6.73 6.09 -16.62
CA LEU A 66 6.04 5.04 -15.90
C LEU A 66 5.57 5.51 -14.52
N HIS A 67 6.43 6.22 -13.77
CA HIS A 67 6.05 6.82 -12.51
C HIS A 67 4.88 7.81 -12.70
N LYS A 68 4.98 8.75 -13.65
CA LYS A 68 3.90 9.72 -13.91
C LYS A 68 2.58 9.04 -14.27
N ASP A 69 2.64 7.99 -15.09
CA ASP A 69 1.47 7.23 -15.51
C ASP A 69 0.80 6.51 -14.34
N PHE A 70 1.57 5.83 -13.48
CA PHE A 70 1.04 5.17 -12.29
C PHE A 70 0.50 6.18 -11.27
N THR A 71 1.18 7.31 -11.05
CA THR A 71 0.67 8.39 -10.18
C THR A 71 -0.71 8.85 -10.66
N ARG A 72 -0.88 9.01 -11.97
CA ARG A 72 -2.16 9.43 -12.56
C ARG A 72 -3.23 8.34 -12.47
N ARG A 73 -2.89 7.09 -12.77
CA ARG A 73 -3.84 5.97 -12.79
C ARG A 73 -4.36 5.57 -11.41
N PHE A 74 -3.54 5.74 -10.38
CA PHE A 74 -3.85 5.34 -9.00
C PHE A 74 -3.91 6.54 -8.06
N GLN A 75 -4.20 7.73 -8.59
CA GLN A 75 -4.23 8.95 -7.79
C GLN A 75 -5.25 8.85 -6.66
N ASP A 76 -6.40 8.23 -6.92
CA ASP A 76 -7.44 7.91 -5.95
C ASP A 76 -6.88 7.10 -4.78
N ILE A 77 -6.25 5.96 -5.04
CA ILE A 77 -5.68 5.07 -4.02
C ILE A 77 -4.50 5.71 -3.30
N LEU A 78 -3.66 6.45 -4.02
CA LEU A 78 -2.50 7.14 -3.44
C LEU A 78 -2.93 8.28 -2.51
N SER A 79 -4.01 9.00 -2.85
CA SER A 79 -4.55 10.11 -2.07
C SER A 79 -5.53 9.69 -0.97
N MET A 80 -5.87 8.41 -0.92
CA MET A 80 -6.83 7.90 0.04
C MET A 80 -6.28 8.01 1.46
N ILE A 81 -7.08 8.65 2.32
CA ILE A 81 -6.83 8.69 3.75
C ILE A 81 -7.56 7.50 4.36
N VAL A 82 -6.79 6.59 4.93
CA VAL A 82 -7.35 5.48 5.70
C VAL A 82 -7.69 6.04 7.08
N PRO A 83 -8.96 6.01 7.52
CA PRO A 83 -9.31 6.42 8.87
C PRO A 83 -8.58 5.56 9.90
N ASP A 84 -8.20 6.17 11.03
CA ASP A 84 -7.46 5.46 12.09
C ASP A 84 -8.20 4.21 12.58
N TRP A 85 -9.54 4.24 12.64
CA TRP A 85 -10.35 3.08 13.01
C TRP A 85 -10.20 1.88 12.04
N GLY A 86 -9.91 2.13 10.76
CA GLY A 86 -9.64 1.06 9.79
C GLY A 86 -8.30 0.36 10.03
N ILE A 87 -7.33 1.07 10.63
CA ILE A 87 -6.00 0.60 10.99
C ILE A 87 -5.98 0.03 12.42
N ASN A 88 -6.76 0.62 13.32
CA ASN A 88 -6.86 0.16 14.69
C ASN A 88 -8.24 0.57 15.21
N PRO A 89 -9.26 -0.30 15.06
CA PRO A 89 -10.63 0.03 15.41
C PRO A 89 -10.84 0.30 16.90
N LEU A 90 -9.83 -0.01 17.73
CA LEU A 90 -9.87 0.17 19.17
C LEU A 90 -9.00 1.33 19.66
N THR A 91 -8.45 2.18 18.77
CA THR A 91 -7.76 3.41 19.19
C THR A 91 -8.67 4.64 19.12
N ASN A 92 -8.50 5.53 20.10
CA ASN A 92 -9.22 6.80 20.27
C ASN A 92 -10.72 6.67 20.54
N SER A 93 -11.08 6.06 21.68
CA SER A 93 -12.45 6.14 22.19
C SER A 93 -12.89 7.58 22.48
N ASP A 94 -11.95 8.49 22.78
CA ASP A 94 -12.26 9.82 23.31
C ASP A 94 -12.92 10.76 22.27
N ASP A 95 -12.74 10.49 20.98
CA ASP A 95 -13.29 11.31 19.88
C ASP A 95 -14.69 10.85 19.43
N GLU A 96 -15.18 9.71 19.94
CA GLU A 96 -16.45 9.10 19.54
C GLU A 96 -17.63 9.60 20.38
N GLU A 97 -18.87 9.32 19.92
CA GLU A 97 -20.08 9.64 20.68
C GLU A 97 -20.08 8.91 22.03
N ILE A 98 -20.53 9.58 23.11
CA ILE A 98 -20.53 9.05 24.49
C ILE A 98 -21.10 7.63 24.58
N SER A 99 -22.15 7.33 23.81
CA SER A 99 -22.77 6.01 23.73
C SER A 99 -21.81 4.92 23.22
N LEU A 100 -20.96 5.25 22.25
CA LEU A 100 -19.96 4.35 21.68
C LEU A 100 -18.70 4.26 22.55
N GLN A 101 -18.37 5.29 23.33
CA GLN A 101 -17.17 5.29 24.17
C GLN A 101 -17.19 4.15 25.19
N GLU A 102 -18.33 3.90 25.84
CA GLU A 102 -18.49 2.81 26.82
C GLU A 102 -18.28 1.43 26.16
N GLU A 103 -18.94 1.19 25.02
CA GLU A 103 -18.79 -0.05 24.25
C GLU A 103 -17.34 -0.26 23.77
N LEU A 104 -16.69 0.81 23.29
CA LEU A 104 -15.29 0.76 22.86
C LEU A 104 -14.33 0.47 24.02
N LEU A 105 -14.57 1.02 25.21
CA LEU A 105 -13.78 0.73 26.41
C LEU A 105 -13.91 -0.75 26.82
N GLU A 106 -15.13 -1.31 26.77
CA GLU A 106 -15.34 -2.74 27.01
C GLU A 106 -14.61 -3.60 25.98
N LEU A 107 -14.72 -3.27 24.68
CA LEU A 107 -14.03 -3.99 23.61
C LEU A 107 -12.50 -3.85 23.70
N GLN A 108 -11.98 -2.71 24.11
CA GLN A 108 -10.56 -2.50 24.39
C GLN A 108 -10.07 -3.39 25.55
N SER A 109 -10.91 -3.70 26.53
CA SER A 109 -10.54 -4.62 27.62
C SER A 109 -10.55 -6.10 27.18
N ASN A 110 -11.17 -6.41 26.04
CA ASN A 110 -11.27 -7.78 25.53
C ASN A 110 -9.94 -8.25 24.91
N VAL A 111 -9.21 -9.06 25.69
CA VAL A 111 -7.90 -9.62 25.31
C VAL A 111 -8.00 -10.52 24.08
N GLU A 112 -9.06 -11.31 23.95
CA GLU A 112 -9.27 -12.20 22.80
C GLU A 112 -9.45 -11.39 21.50
N LEU A 113 -10.27 -10.34 21.55
CA LEU A 113 -10.46 -9.44 20.41
C LEU A 113 -9.16 -8.73 20.04
N LYS A 114 -8.39 -8.23 21.02
CA LYS A 114 -7.06 -7.64 20.77
C LYS A 114 -6.10 -8.62 20.09
N ALA A 115 -6.10 -9.88 20.52
CA ALA A 115 -5.28 -10.92 19.90
C ALA A 115 -5.72 -11.23 18.46
N ARG A 116 -7.03 -11.20 18.17
CA ARG A 116 -7.56 -11.39 16.81
C ARG A 116 -7.26 -10.21 15.90
N LEU A 117 -7.34 -8.98 16.40
CA LEU A 117 -6.97 -7.78 15.65
C LEU A 117 -5.47 -7.73 15.36
N SER A 118 -4.62 -8.12 16.32
CA SER A 118 -3.16 -8.13 16.14
C SER A 118 -2.65 -9.19 15.18
N GLN A 119 -3.43 -10.26 14.93
CA GLN A 119 -3.18 -11.22 13.86
C GLN A 119 -3.37 -10.62 12.44
N GLY A 120 -3.82 -9.37 12.38
CA GLY A 120 -3.95 -8.57 11.17
C GLY A 120 -5.40 -8.13 11.00
N ASN A 121 -5.62 -6.82 10.94
CA ASN A 121 -6.95 -6.22 10.73
C ASN A 121 -7.66 -6.81 9.51
N GLN A 122 -6.90 -7.26 8.51
CA GLN A 122 -7.45 -7.93 7.33
C GLN A 122 -8.24 -9.18 7.70
N GLN A 123 -7.74 -10.03 8.61
CA GLN A 123 -8.49 -11.21 9.03
C GLN A 123 -9.72 -10.85 9.86
N PHE A 124 -9.69 -9.71 10.54
CA PHE A 124 -10.85 -9.19 11.25
C PHE A 124 -11.94 -8.71 10.28
N TRP A 125 -11.60 -7.82 9.35
CA TRP A 125 -12.54 -7.24 8.38
C TRP A 125 -13.06 -8.23 7.32
N LEU A 126 -12.30 -9.29 7.00
CA LEU A 126 -12.72 -10.33 6.05
C LEU A 126 -13.69 -11.37 6.64
N GLN A 127 -14.12 -11.21 7.89
CA GLN A 127 -15.17 -12.07 8.47
C GLN A 127 -16.49 -11.82 7.74
N LYS A 128 -17.18 -12.91 7.35
CA LYS A 128 -18.45 -12.82 6.59
C LYS A 128 -19.47 -11.91 7.26
N GLU A 129 -19.54 -11.93 8.59
CA GLU A 129 -20.48 -11.15 9.39
C GLU A 129 -20.20 -9.64 9.27
N VAL A 130 -18.93 -9.25 9.26
CA VAL A 130 -18.51 -7.85 9.12
C VAL A 130 -18.78 -7.32 7.71
N LEU A 131 -18.53 -8.13 6.68
CA LEU A 131 -18.86 -7.80 5.29
C LEU A 131 -20.37 -7.60 5.07
N VAL A 132 -21.21 -8.43 5.69
CA VAL A 132 -22.68 -8.29 5.60
C VAL A 132 -23.15 -7.00 6.26
N LEU A 133 -22.63 -6.65 7.43
CA LEU A 133 -22.95 -5.39 8.10
C LEU A 133 -22.47 -4.18 7.29
N HIS A 134 -21.26 -4.21 6.73
CA HIS A 134 -20.76 -3.13 5.89
C HIS A 134 -21.64 -2.92 4.64
N LEU A 135 -22.08 -3.99 3.98
CA LEU A 135 -22.97 -3.90 2.82
C LEU A 135 -24.40 -3.46 3.17
N ALA A 136 -24.87 -3.79 4.38
CA ALA A 136 -26.20 -3.41 4.85
C ALA A 136 -26.29 -1.92 5.27
N TYR A 137 -25.19 -1.33 5.75
CA TYR A 137 -25.17 0.03 6.32
C TYR A 137 -24.35 1.07 5.51
N GLY A 138 -23.63 0.66 4.45
CA GLY A 138 -22.58 1.47 3.79
C GLY A 138 -22.89 2.03 2.39
N ALA A 139 -24.09 2.52 2.12
CA ALA A 139 -24.38 3.36 0.95
C ALA A 139 -24.62 4.82 1.39
N TRP A 140 -23.52 5.55 1.60
CA TRP A 140 -23.48 7.02 1.69
C TRP A 140 -22.46 7.55 0.70
#